data_AF-G9L5L1-F1
#
_entry.id   AF-G9L5L1-F1
#
_cell.length_a   1.000
_cell.length_b   1.000
_cell.length_c   1.000
_cell.angle_alpha   90.00
_cell.angle_beta   90.00
_cell.angle_gamma   90.00
#
_symmetry.space_group_name_H-M   'P 1'
#
loop_
_entity.id
_entity.type
_entity.pdbx_description
1 polymer ?
#
loop_
_entity_poly.entity_id
_entity_poly.type
_entity_poly.pdbx_seq_one_letter_code
_entity_poly.pdbx_strand_id
1 'polypeptide(L)'
;NGRIPNFRKWAVLCVTGLAKDCLITNILQELNDQIGLWLSPNFLIPSFIVSDNSSNVVHAIKDGGFTHVPCFLHCLNIVIQDFF
;
A
#
# COMPACT_ATOMS: atom_id res chain seq x y z
N ASN A 1 2.56 -10.16 36.61
CA ASN A 1 3.12 -9.57 35.38
C ASN A 1 2.13 -9.67 34.23
N GLY A 2 1.14 -8.76 34.19
CA GLY A 2 0.15 -8.71 33.11
C GLY A 2 0.71 -7.97 31.90
N ARG A 3 1.19 -8.69 30.89
CA ARG A 3 1.44 -8.12 29.56
C ARG A 3 0.09 -7.94 28.88
N ILE A 4 -0.29 -6.69 28.62
CA ILE A 4 -1.44 -6.37 27.77
C ILE A 4 -1.09 -6.88 26.36
N PRO A 5 -1.90 -7.75 25.73
CA PRO A 5 -1.62 -8.23 24.38
C PRO A 5 -1.54 -7.05 23.40
N ASN A 6 -0.52 -7.07 22.54
CA ASN A 6 -0.32 -6.06 21.50
C ASN A 6 -1.37 -6.29 20.40
N PHE A 7 -2.51 -5.60 20.52
CA PHE A 7 -3.51 -5.58 19.46
C PHE A 7 -3.06 -4.65 18.35
N ARG A 8 -2.68 -5.22 17.21
CA ARG A 8 -2.44 -4.44 16.00
C ARG A 8 -3.74 -3.74 15.60
N LYS A 9 -3.70 -2.41 15.51
CA LYS A 9 -4.82 -1.59 15.05
C LYS A 9 -4.76 -1.44 13.53
N TRP A 10 -5.92 -1.38 12.91
CA TRP A 10 -6.08 -1.21 11.47
C TRP A 10 -7.15 -0.15 11.23
N ALA A 11 -6.95 0.69 10.22
CA ALA A 11 -7.91 1.67 9.76
C ALA A 11 -7.87 1.72 8.23
N VAL A 12 -9.03 1.84 7.60
CA VAL A 12 -9.12 2.12 6.17
C VAL A 12 -8.98 3.63 6.01
N LEU A 13 -7.94 4.06 5.31
CA LEU A 13 -7.66 5.48 5.09
C LEU A 13 -8.53 6.05 3.96
N CYS A 14 -8.63 5.32 2.84
CA CYS A 14 -9.41 5.76 1.70
C CYS A 14 -9.89 4.59 0.83
N VAL A 15 -10.99 4.80 0.12
CA VAL A 15 -11.46 3.94 -0.98
C VAL A 15 -11.70 4.85 -2.19
N THR A 16 -10.78 4.83 -3.15
CA THR A 16 -10.83 5.68 -4.35
C THR A 16 -10.97 4.82 -5.60
N GLY A 17 -11.89 5.19 -6.48
CA GLY A 17 -11.97 4.64 -7.83
C GLY A 17 -11.00 5.38 -8.76
N LEU A 18 -10.07 4.65 -9.38
CA LEU A 18 -9.17 5.19 -10.39
C LEU A 18 -9.60 4.71 -11.78
N ALA A 19 -9.44 5.57 -12.79
CA ALA A 19 -9.73 5.20 -14.18
C ALA A 19 -8.84 4.03 -14.63
N LYS A 20 -9.27 3.23 -15.60
CA LYS A 20 -8.52 2.03 -16.02
C LYS A 20 -7.18 2.37 -16.69
N ASP A 21 -7.10 3.56 -17.26
CA ASP A 21 -5.96 4.20 -17.91
C ASP A 21 -5.21 5.16 -16.98
N CYS A 22 -5.39 5.00 -15.67
CA CYS A 22 -4.73 5.82 -14.66
C CYS A 22 -3.21 5.80 -14.83
N LEU A 23 -2.63 6.98 -15.03
CA LEU A 23 -1.18 7.17 -15.09
C LEU A 23 -0.56 6.94 -13.71
N ILE A 24 0.71 6.54 -13.69
CA ILE A 24 1.51 6.35 -12.46
C ILE A 24 1.42 7.59 -11.55
N THR A 25 1.43 8.79 -12.16
CA THR A 25 1.31 10.08 -11.48
C THR A 25 0.02 10.21 -10.67
N ASN A 26 -1.09 9.68 -11.17
CA ASN A 26 -2.38 9.76 -10.50
C ASN A 26 -2.43 8.84 -9.27
N ILE A 27 -1.79 7.66 -9.35
CA ILE A 27 -1.67 6.73 -8.22
C ILE A 27 -0.78 7.34 -7.14
N LEU A 28 0.38 7.87 -7.51
CA LEU A 28 1.31 8.49 -6.56
C LEU A 28 0.70 9.74 -5.91
N GLN A 29 0.00 10.58 -6.67
CA GLN A 29 -0.66 11.76 -6.15
C GLN A 29 -1.71 11.38 -5.09
N GLU A 30 -2.63 10.47 -5.42
CA GLU A 30 -3.64 9.99 -4.47
C GLU A 30 -3.00 9.37 -3.23
N LEU A 31 -1.96 8.55 -3.41
CA LEU A 31 -1.24 7.94 -2.29
C LEU A 31 -0.64 8.98 -1.34
N ASN A 32 0.03 10.01 -1.88
CA ASN A 32 0.61 11.09 -1.09
C ASN A 32 -0.45 11.92 -0.38
N ASP A 33 -1.56 12.22 -1.06
CA ASP A 33 -2.66 12.99 -0.49
C ASP A 33 -3.28 12.26 0.71
N GLN A 34 -3.52 10.94 0.58
CA GLN A 34 -4.05 10.13 1.67
C GLN A 34 -3.05 9.96 2.81
N ILE A 35 -1.76 9.76 2.52
CA ILE A 35 -0.72 9.71 3.56
C ILE A 35 -0.65 11.03 4.32
N GLY A 36 -0.64 12.16 3.63
CA GLY A 36 -0.60 13.48 4.22
C GLY A 36 -1.82 13.75 5.10
N LEU A 37 -3.02 13.43 4.61
CA LEU A 37 -4.27 13.64 5.33
C LEU A 37 -4.33 12.85 6.64
N TRP A 38 -3.91 11.58 6.61
CA TRP A 38 -4.10 10.67 7.75
C TRP A 38 -2.91 10.59 8.71
N LEU A 39 -1.67 10.67 8.18
CA LEU A 39 -0.47 10.42 8.98
C LEU A 39 0.16 11.71 9.50
N SER A 40 0.17 12.80 8.72
CA SER A 40 0.81 14.05 9.12
C SER A 40 0.24 14.69 10.40
N PRO A 41 -1.08 14.69 10.65
CA PRO A 41 -1.63 15.26 11.89
C PRO A 41 -1.12 14.59 13.18
N ASN A 42 -0.61 13.36 13.07
CA ASN A 42 -0.09 12.57 14.18
C ASN A 42 1.43 12.40 14.12
N PHE A 43 2.14 13.13 13.24
CA PHE A 43 3.57 12.99 12.98
C PHE A 43 4.00 11.55 12.65
N LEU A 44 3.08 10.79 12.05
CA LEU A 44 3.35 9.42 11.62
C LEU A 44 3.99 9.46 10.22
N ILE A 45 4.94 8.54 10.01
CA ILE A 45 5.54 8.31 8.70
C ILE A 45 5.25 6.88 8.26
N PRO A 46 4.92 6.65 6.97
CA PRO A 46 4.73 5.31 6.45
C PRO A 46 6.08 4.58 6.43
N SER A 47 6.10 3.33 6.88
CA SER A 47 7.33 2.51 6.86
C SER A 47 7.47 1.73 5.55
N PHE A 48 6.41 1.03 5.15
CA PHE A 48 6.37 0.25 3.92
C PHE A 48 4.93 0.21 3.41
N ILE A 49 4.79 -0.07 2.11
CA ILE A 49 3.50 -0.21 1.44
C ILE A 49 3.41 -1.62 0.88
N VAL A 50 2.32 -2.31 1.21
CA VAL A 50 2.01 -3.64 0.68
C VAL A 50 1.04 -3.49 -0.49
N SER A 51 1.42 -3.95 -1.67
CA SER A 51 0.54 -3.98 -2.86
C SER A 51 0.79 -5.23 -3.70
N ASP A 52 -0.05 -5.47 -4.70
CA ASP A 52 0.26 -6.44 -5.75
C ASP A 52 1.51 -6.02 -6.57
N ASN A 53 1.86 -6.84 -7.55
CA ASN A 53 3.01 -6.61 -8.44
C ASN A 53 2.63 -5.85 -9.73
N SER A 54 1.51 -5.14 -9.75
CA SER A 54 1.13 -4.30 -10.90
C SER A 54 2.19 -3.23 -11.13
N SER A 55 2.75 -3.18 -12.35
CA SER A 55 3.85 -2.28 -12.69
C SER A 55 3.54 -0.83 -12.33
N ASN A 56 2.34 -0.33 -12.64
CA ASN A 56 1.98 1.07 -12.39
C ASN A 56 1.97 1.41 -10.88
N VAL A 57 1.50 0.47 -10.05
CA VAL A 57 1.44 0.64 -8.59
C VAL A 57 2.84 0.58 -7.99
N VAL A 58 3.65 -0.41 -8.40
CA VAL A 58 5.02 -0.58 -7.90
C VAL A 58 5.89 0.64 -8.26
N HIS A 59 5.75 1.18 -9.48
CA HIS A 59 6.45 2.39 -9.87
C HIS A 59 5.98 3.59 -9.05
N ALA A 60 4.68 3.80 -8.89
CA ALA A 60 4.16 4.90 -8.06
C ALA A 60 4.71 4.86 -6.63
N ILE A 61 4.74 3.68 -6.00
CA ILE A 61 5.28 3.51 -4.65
C ILE A 61 6.78 3.86 -4.60
N LYS A 62 7.58 3.35 -5.55
CA LYS A 62 9.03 3.57 -5.59
C LYS A 62 9.39 5.02 -5.92
N ASP A 63 8.69 5.63 -6.88
CA ASP A 63 8.87 7.03 -7.28
C ASP A 63 8.48 7.98 -6.14
N GLY A 64 7.53 7.57 -5.27
CA GLY A 64 7.21 8.25 -4.02
C GLY A 64 8.24 8.08 -2.90
N GLY A 65 9.31 7.31 -3.12
CA GLY A 65 10.35 7.05 -2.11
C GLY A 65 9.95 6.04 -1.03
N PHE A 66 8.88 5.28 -1.22
CA PHE A 66 8.40 4.29 -0.25
C PHE A 66 9.00 2.91 -0.49
N THR A 67 9.13 2.13 0.59
CA THR A 67 9.52 0.72 0.49
C THR A 67 8.32 -0.11 0.04
N HIS A 68 8.41 -0.73 -1.14
CA HIS A 68 7.41 -1.69 -1.63
C HIS A 68 7.64 -3.08 -1.03
N VAL A 69 6.56 -3.69 -0.52
CA VAL A 69 6.51 -5.08 -0.09
C VAL A 69 5.45 -5.81 -0.92
N PRO A 70 5.78 -6.92 -1.59
CA PRO A 70 4.80 -7.62 -2.40
C PRO A 70 3.71 -8.27 -1.54
N CYS A 71 2.47 -8.18 -2.01
CA CYS A 71 1.32 -8.78 -1.35
C CYS A 71 1.43 -10.30 -1.38
N PHE A 72 1.39 -10.91 -0.19
CA PHE A 72 1.49 -12.36 -0.03
C PHE A 72 0.43 -13.11 -0.85
N LEU A 73 -0.83 -12.64 -0.80
CA LEU A 73 -1.92 -13.30 -1.52
C LEU A 73 -1.72 -13.26 -3.03
N HIS A 74 -1.18 -12.16 -3.56
CA HIS A 74 -0.86 -12.06 -4.98
C HIS A 74 0.29 -12.98 -5.37
N CYS A 75 1.34 -13.07 -4.54
CA CYS A 75 2.45 -14.00 -4.77
C CYS A 75 1.97 -15.46 -4.75
N LEU A 76 1.12 -15.81 -3.77
CA LEU A 76 0.52 -17.14 -3.69
C LEU A 76 -0.33 -17.45 -4.93
N ASN A 77 -1.11 -16.48 -5.41
CA ASN A 77 -1.89 -16.66 -6.62
C ASN A 77 -1.01 -16.92 -7.85
N ILE A 78 0.09 -16.19 -8.03
CA ILE A 78 1.05 -16.44 -9.13
C ILE A 78 1.58 -17.88 -9.05
N VAL A 79 2.02 -18.30 -7.86
CA VAL A 79 2.54 -19.66 -7.66
C VAL A 79 1.49 -20.70 -8.02
N ILE A 80 0.24 -20.53 -7.57
CA ILE A 80 -0.86 -21.46 -7.90
C ILE A 80 -1.11 -21.48 -9.41
N GLN A 81 -1.13 -20.33 -10.08
CA GLN A 81 -1.37 -20.25 -11.53
C GLN A 81 -0.21 -20.86 -12.34
N ASP A 82 1.03 -20.77 -11.86
CA ASP A 82 2.17 -21.43 -12.51
C ASP A 82 2.17 -22.95 -12.32
N PHE A 83 1.50 -23.46 -11.28
CA PHE A 83 1.40 -24.90 -11.00
C PHE A 83 0.34 -25.64 -11.81
N PHE A 84 -0.71 -24.94 -12.29
CA PHE A 84 -1.87 -25.53 -12.99
C PHE A 84 -1.90 -25.15 -14.46
#